data_AF-A0A127M9E5-F1
#
_entry.id   AF-A0A127M9E5-F1
#
_cell.length_a   1.000
_cell.length_b   1.000
_cell.length_c   1.000
_cell.angle_alpha   90.00
_cell.angle_beta   90.00
_cell.angle_gamma   90.00
#
_symmetry.space_group_name_H-M   'P 1'
#
loop_
_entity.id
_entity.type
_entity.pdbx_description
1 polymer ?
#
loop_
_entity_poly.entity_id
_entity_poly.type
_entity_poly.pdbx_seq_one_letter_code
_entity_poly.pdbx_strand_id
1 'polypeptide(L)' 'MKFNVSVCCDKCACTTHCQLALFNRPQQPWTFRCAACGAQIDITMAANGDHSKVVTKVQGASKLHERWL' A
#
# COMPACT_ATOMS: atom_id res chain seq x y z
N MET A 1 -12.55 3.47 7.78
CA MET A 1 -11.99 4.53 6.90
C MET A 1 -11.23 3.88 5.77
N LYS A 2 -11.26 4.44 4.56
CA LYS A 2 -10.52 3.93 3.40
C LYS A 2 -9.46 4.96 3.00
N PHE A 3 -8.31 4.48 2.53
CA PHE A 3 -7.17 5.28 2.13
C PHE A 3 -6.64 4.74 0.79
N ASN A 4 -6.34 5.63 -0.15
CA ASN A 4 -5.82 5.25 -1.46
C ASN A 4 -4.30 5.42 -1.48
N VAL A 5 -3.59 4.41 -1.97
CA VAL A 5 -2.15 4.43 -2.20
C VAL A 5 -1.88 4.20 -3.67
N SER A 6 -0.95 4.96 -4.22
CA SER A 6 -0.37 4.67 -5.53
C SER A 6 1.01 4.05 -5.33
N VAL A 7 1.28 2.95 -6.01
CA VAL A 7 2.57 2.26 -5.97
C VAL A 7 3.07 2.01 -7.39
N CYS A 8 4.37 2.12 -7.62
CA CYS A 8 5.02 1.79 -8.87
C CYS A 8 5.45 0.33 -8.85
N CYS A 9 4.96 -0.51 -9.75
CA CYS A 9 5.36 -1.91 -9.78
C CYS A 9 6.83 -2.05 -10.19
N ASP A 10 7.63 -2.79 -9.39
CA ASP A 10 9.05 -2.95 -9.65
C ASP A 10 9.34 -3.80 -10.91
N LYS A 11 8.36 -4.60 -11.37
CA LYS A 11 8.52 -5.47 -12.56
C LYS A 11 8.26 -4.78 -13.88
N CYS A 12 7.25 -3.90 -13.95
CA CYS A 12 6.81 -3.30 -15.21
C CYS A 12 6.80 -1.76 -15.19
N ALA A 13 7.22 -1.15 -14.08
CA ALA A 13 7.24 0.30 -13.86
C ALA A 13 5.87 0.99 -14.00
N CYS A 14 4.76 0.24 -14.07
CA CYS A 14 3.43 0.81 -14.15
C CYS A 14 2.93 1.20 -12.76
N THR A 15 2.22 2.32 -12.69
CA THR A 15 1.54 2.73 -11.46
C THR A 15 0.29 1.88 -11.23
N THR A 16 0.13 1.38 -10.01
CA THR A 16 -1.06 0.65 -9.55
C THR A 16 -1.67 1.40 -8.38
N HIS A 17 -2.99 1.60 -8.43
CA HIS A 17 -3.74 2.24 -7.35
C HIS A 17 -4.38 1.18 -6.46
N CYS A 18 -4.06 1.23 -5.17
CA CYS A 18 -4.52 0.29 -4.16
C CYS A 18 -5.43 1.03 -3.16
N GLN A 19 -6.63 0.50 -2.91
CA GLN A 19 -7.51 1.00 -1.87
C GLN A 19 -7.36 0.14 -0.61
N LEU A 20 -6.99 0.77 0.49
CA LEU A 20 -6.72 0.14 1.77
C LEU A 20 -7.84 0.48 2.74
N ALA A 21 -8.46 -0.54 3.33
CA ALA A 21 -9.47 -0.37 4.37
C ALA A 21 -8.81 -0.45 5.74
N LEU A 22 -8.85 0.65 6.50
CA LEU A 22 -8.27 0.70 7.84
C LEU A 22 -9.19 0.01 8.85
N PHE A 23 -8.71 -1.06 9.45
CA PHE A 23 -9.37 -1.74 10.58
C PHE A 23 -8.74 -1.34 11.92
N ASN A 24 -9.36 -1.67 13.06
CA ASN A 24 -8.72 -1.52 14.36
C ASN A 24 -7.82 -2.74 14.67
N ARG A 25 -6.68 -2.85 13.97
CA ARG A 25 -5.66 -3.89 14.21
C ARG A 25 -4.27 -3.27 14.27
N PRO A 26 -3.34 -3.79 15.09
CA PRO A 26 -1.98 -3.25 15.21
C PRO A 26 -1.20 -3.34 13.90
N GLN A 27 -1.39 -4.41 13.14
CA GLN A 27 -0.78 -4.63 11.83
C GLN A 27 -1.82 -5.13 10.82
N GLN A 28 -1.71 -4.66 9.58
CA GLN A 28 -2.63 -4.98 8.48
C GLN A 28 -1.85 -5.26 7.20
N PRO A 29 -1.63 -6.55 6.88
CA PRO A 29 -1.11 -6.94 5.59
C PRO A 29 -2.22 -6.91 4.53
N TRP A 30 -1.89 -6.44 3.35
CA TRP A 30 -2.72 -6.54 2.15
C TRP A 30 -1.87 -6.98 0.97
N THR A 31 -2.48 -7.79 0.12
CA THR A 31 -1.87 -8.26 -1.12
C THR A 31 -2.70 -7.76 -2.29
N PHE A 32 -2.02 -7.11 -3.23
CA PHE A 32 -2.56 -6.60 -4.48
C PHE A 32 -1.84 -7.26 -5.65
N ARG A 33 -2.40 -7.05 -6.83
CA ARG A 33 -1.79 -7.42 -8.11
C ARG A 33 -1.61 -6.16 -8.94
N CYS A 34 -0.45 -6.02 -9.58
CA CYS A 34 -0.24 -4.96 -10.55
C CYS A 34 -1.29 -5.06 -11.66
N ALA A 35 -1.97 -3.95 -11.96
CA ALA A 35 -3.02 -3.92 -12.98
C ALA A 35 -2.48 -4.20 -14.40
N ALA A 36 -1.20 -3.94 -14.65
CA ALA A 36 -0.57 -4.15 -15.96
C ALA A 36 0.00 -5.56 -16.14
N CYS A 37 0.83 -6.03 -15.20
CA CYS A 37 1.58 -7.28 -15.36
C CYS A 37 1.15 -8.42 -14.41
N GLY A 38 0.21 -8.18 -13.49
CA GLY A 38 -0.23 -9.18 -12.52
C GLY A 38 0.79 -9.55 -11.44
N ALA A 39 1.93 -8.85 -11.38
CA ALA A 39 2.92 -9.04 -10.32
C ALA A 39 2.29 -8.83 -8.93
N GLN A 40 2.71 -9.62 -7.95
CA GLN A 40 2.25 -9.48 -6.57
C GLN A 40 2.84 -8.23 -5.94
N ILE A 41 2.01 -7.48 -5.21
CA ILE A 41 2.39 -6.30 -4.45
C ILE A 41 1.86 -6.48 -3.03
N ASP A 42 2.75 -6.52 -2.05
CA ASP A 42 2.38 -6.68 -0.64
C ASP A 42 2.59 -5.36 0.11
N ILE A 43 1.54 -4.87 0.76
CA ILE A 43 1.54 -3.63 1.52
C ILE A 43 1.20 -3.97 2.96
N THR A 44 2.03 -3.54 3.90
CA THR A 44 1.74 -3.64 5.33
C THR A 44 1.58 -2.25 5.93
N MET A 45 0.49 -2.05 6.66
CA MET A 45 0.31 -0.91 7.54
C MET A 45 0.41 -1.33 8.99
N ALA A 46 1.00 -0.47 9.82
CA ALA A 46 1.00 -0.62 11.26
C ALA A 46 0.68 0.72 11.93
N ALA A 47 0.17 0.66 13.16
CA ALA A 47 0.08 1.85 14.00
C ALA A 47 1.49 2.31 14.38
N ASN A 48 1.78 3.60 14.18
CA ASN A 48 2.95 4.24 14.76
C ASN A 48 2.67 4.62 16.23
N GLY A 49 3.70 5.02 16.99
CA GLY A 49 3.59 5.38 18.41
C GLY A 49 2.47 6.37 18.76
N ASP A 50 2.04 7.20 17.80
CA ASP A 50 0.97 8.19 17.95
C ASP A 50 -0.43 7.69 17.50
N HIS A 51 -0.63 6.37 17.43
CA HIS A 51 -1.88 5.73 16.97
C HIS A 51 -2.25 6.01 15.49
N SER A 52 -1.45 6.82 14.77
CA SER A 52 -1.58 7.01 13.32
C SER A 52 -1.16 5.74 12.58
N LYS A 53 -1.97 5.24 11.65
CA LYS A 53 -1.60 4.11 10.80
C LYS A 53 -0.82 4.59 9.59
N VAL A 54 0.40 4.09 9.42
CA VAL A 54 1.28 4.41 8.29
C VAL A 54 1.65 3.15 7.53
N VAL A 55 1.93 3.29 6.23
CA VAL A 55 2.49 2.20 5.43
C VAL A 55 3.92 1.95 5.92
N THR A 56 4.16 0.80 6.53
CA THR A 56 5.46 0.43 7.09
C THR A 56 6.29 -0.44 6.15
N LYS A 57 5.64 -1.15 5.22
CA LYS A 57 6.33 -2.02 4.27
C LYS A 57 5.59 -2.08 2.93
N VAL A 58 6.34 -2.02 1.84
CA VAL A 58 5.85 -2.33 0.49
C VAL A 58 6.85 -3.31 -0.14
N GLN A 59 6.36 -4.40 -0.74
CA GLN A 59 7.16 -5.38 -1.48
C GLN A 59 6.58 -5.58 -2.87
N GLY A 60 7.45 -5.72 -3.88
CA GLY A 60 7.05 -5.86 -5.30
C GLY A 60 6.60 -4.55 -5.95
N ALA A 61 6.69 -3.45 -5.22
CA ALA A 61 6.46 -2.10 -5.71
C ALA A 61 7.20 -1.06 -4.87
N SER A 62 7.48 0.08 -5.48
CA SER A 62 8.01 1.28 -4.84
C SER A 62 6.87 2.27 -4.55
N LYS A 63 6.82 2.85 -3.34
CA LYS A 63 5.73 3.75 -2.92
C LYS A 63 5.79 5.07 -3.70
N LEU A 64 4.74 5.39 -4.46
CA LEU A 64 4.60 6.64 -5.21
C LEU A 64 3.73 7.60 -4.38
N HIS A 65 4.36 8.39 -3.49
CA HIS A 65 3.84 9.55 -2.77
C HIS A 65 2.41 9.49 -2.15
N GLU A 66 2.32 9.74 -0.84
CA GLU A 66 1.05 9.99 -0.15
C GLU A 66 0.54 11.38 -0.52
N ARG A 67 -0.36 11.48 -1.50
CA ARG A 67 -1.08 12.73 -1.75
C ARG A 67 -2.33 12.73 -0.87
N TRP A 68 -2.23 13.42 0.27
CA TRP A 68 -3.35 13.75 1.14
C TRP A 68 -4.26 14.72 0.35
N LEU A 69 -5.40 14.21 -0.13
CA LEU A 69 -6.52 15.04 -0.59
C LEU A 69 -7.36 15.43 0.62
#